data_AF-A0AAV8QJF6-F1
#
_entry.id   AF-A0AAV8QJF6-F1
#
_cell.length_a   1.000
_cell.length_b   1.000
_cell.length_c   1.000
_cell.angle_alpha   90.00
_cell.angle_beta   90.00
_cell.angle_gamma   90.00
#
_symmetry.space_group_name_H-M   'P 1'
#
loop_
_entity.id
_entity.type
_entity.pdbx_description
1 polymer ?
#
loop_
_entity_poly.entity_id
_entity_poly.type
_entity_poly.pdbx_seq_one_letter_code
_entity_poly.pdbx_strand_id
1 'polypeptide(L)'
;MAPVGGGIGCGVAGCEADVTACCPAEFEVRRGRRVVGCKSACLALKADGYCCIGRYGSPTSCHPTRLSHLFKSICPRAYSYAFDDPSSLKKCRASRYLITFCPPKH
;
A
#
# COMPACT_ATOMS: atom_id res chain seq x y z
N MET A 1 -8.07 -8.45 -1.67
CA MET A 1 -7.90 -9.56 -2.62
C MET A 1 -7.62 -10.84 -1.86
N ALA A 2 -8.54 -11.81 -1.93
CA ALA A 2 -8.45 -13.09 -1.25
C ALA A 2 -8.50 -14.24 -2.28
N PRO A 3 -7.65 -15.27 -2.18
CA PRO A 3 -7.72 -16.44 -3.04
C PRO A 3 -8.90 -17.35 -2.66
N VAL A 4 -9.52 -18.00 -3.65
CA VAL A 4 -10.54 -19.04 -3.43
C VAL A 4 -9.96 -20.39 -3.86
N GLY A 5 -10.03 -21.39 -2.98
CA GLY A 5 -9.46 -22.72 -3.23
C GLY A 5 -7.93 -22.74 -3.25
N GLY A 6 -7.28 -21.83 -2.53
CA GLY A 6 -5.82 -21.79 -2.38
C GLY A 6 -5.28 -22.76 -1.33
N GLY A 7 -4.01 -23.17 -1.47
CA GLY A 7 -3.32 -24.08 -0.54
C GLY A 7 -2.64 -23.38 0.66
N ILE A 8 -1.86 -24.14 1.41
CA ILE A 8 -1.07 -23.65 2.57
C ILE A 8 -0.13 -22.52 2.10
N GLY A 9 -0.10 -21.41 2.84
CA GLY A 9 0.72 -20.22 2.54
C GLY A 9 0.00 -19.12 1.74
N CYS A 10 -1.21 -19.40 1.25
CA CYS A 10 -2.08 -18.38 0.69
C CYS A 10 -2.56 -17.41 1.77
N GLY A 11 -2.47 -16.11 1.51
CA GLY A 11 -3.00 -15.08 2.39
C GLY A 11 -3.76 -14.02 1.62
N VAL A 12 -4.28 -13.04 2.36
CA VAL A 12 -5.09 -11.96 1.79
C VAL A 12 -4.22 -10.71 1.69
N ALA A 13 -4.21 -10.09 0.51
CA ALA A 13 -3.64 -8.77 0.28
C ALA A 13 -4.75 -7.73 0.34
N GLY A 14 -4.60 -6.68 1.15
CA GLY A 14 -5.69 -5.74 1.35
C GLY A 14 -5.38 -4.60 2.31
N CYS A 15 -6.31 -3.66 2.36
CA CYS A 15 -6.27 -2.45 3.16
C CYS A 15 -7.73 -2.11 3.56
N GLU A 16 -8.11 -2.49 4.77
CA GLU A 16 -9.48 -2.30 5.30
C GLU A 16 -9.65 -0.99 6.06
N ALA A 17 -8.53 -0.34 6.41
CA ALA A 17 -8.55 0.94 7.07
C ALA A 17 -8.95 2.06 6.11
N ASP A 18 -9.68 3.04 6.64
CA ASP A 18 -9.92 4.29 5.93
C ASP A 18 -8.65 5.15 5.97
N VAL A 19 -7.86 5.05 4.90
CA VAL A 19 -6.61 5.81 4.76
C VAL A 19 -6.87 7.31 4.72
N THR A 20 -8.07 7.76 4.34
CA THR A 20 -8.39 9.20 4.29
C THR A 20 -8.50 9.82 5.68
N ALA A 21 -8.83 9.03 6.71
CA ALA A 21 -8.92 9.50 8.09
C ALA A 21 -7.56 9.79 8.74
N CYS A 22 -6.48 9.18 8.22
CA CYS A 22 -5.12 9.33 8.75
C CYS A 22 -4.17 10.00 7.73
N CYS A 23 -4.71 10.60 6.67
CA CYS A 23 -3.91 11.22 5.63
C CYS A 23 -3.34 12.57 6.13
N PRO A 24 -2.02 12.80 6.07
CA PRO A 24 -1.48 14.13 6.40
C PRO A 24 -1.93 15.15 5.35
N ALA A 25 -2.16 16.39 5.78
CA ALA A 25 -2.81 17.44 4.99
C ALA A 25 -2.14 17.69 3.64
N GLU A 26 -0.81 17.61 3.58
CA GLU A 26 -0.01 17.81 2.38
C GLU A 26 -0.17 16.69 1.33
N PHE A 27 -0.73 15.54 1.71
CA PHE A 27 -1.01 14.40 0.82
C PHE A 27 -2.49 14.24 0.46
N GLU A 28 -3.38 15.04 1.04
CA GLU A 28 -4.81 14.90 0.82
C GLU A 28 -5.22 15.20 -0.63
N VAL A 29 -6.16 14.41 -1.14
CA VAL A 29 -6.96 14.73 -2.32
C VAL A 29 -8.33 15.17 -1.83
N ARG A 30 -8.74 16.39 -2.15
CA ARG A 30 -9.98 16.98 -1.63
C ARG A 30 -11.01 17.23 -2.72
N ARG A 31 -12.29 17.01 -2.37
CA ARG A 31 -13.46 17.45 -3.13
C ARG A 31 -14.31 18.33 -2.21
N GLY A 32 -14.21 19.64 -2.38
CA GLY A 32 -14.77 20.61 -1.42
C GLY A 32 -14.14 20.45 -0.03
N ARG A 33 -14.96 20.22 0.99
CA ARG A 33 -14.50 20.04 2.38
C ARG A 33 -14.15 18.58 2.74
N ARG A 34 -14.32 17.63 1.82
CA ARG A 34 -14.10 16.20 2.09
C ARG A 34 -12.78 15.73 1.49
N VAL A 35 -11.99 15.01 2.29
CA VAL A 35 -10.86 14.20 1.81
C VAL A 35 -11.42 12.97 1.12
N VAL A 36 -11.01 12.75 -0.13
CA VAL A 36 -11.48 11.65 -1.00
C VAL A 36 -10.36 10.71 -1.42
N GLY A 37 -9.13 10.98 -1.00
CA GLY A 37 -7.98 10.14 -1.26
C GLY A 37 -6.74 10.66 -0.56
N CYS A 38 -5.70 9.84 -0.51
CA CYS A 38 -4.40 10.18 0.03
C CYS A 38 -3.32 9.84 -1.00
N LYS A 39 -2.51 10.82 -1.40
CA LYS A 39 -1.41 10.62 -2.33
C LYS A 39 -0.31 9.83 -1.65
N SER A 40 0.38 8.99 -2.41
CA SER A 40 1.67 8.45 -1.99
C SER A 40 2.72 9.57 -1.95
N ALA A 41 3.81 9.33 -1.22
CA ALA A 41 4.94 10.25 -1.16
C ALA A 41 5.52 10.55 -2.55
N CYS A 42 5.66 9.53 -3.40
CA CYS A 42 6.11 9.70 -4.78
C CYS A 42 5.19 10.64 -5.58
N LEU A 43 3.87 10.43 -5.51
CA LEU A 43 2.92 11.23 -6.28
C LEU A 43 2.87 12.69 -5.83
N ALA A 44 3.00 12.94 -4.53
CA ALA A 44 2.95 14.29 -3.97
C ALA A 44 4.28 15.04 -4.14
N LEU A 45 5.41 14.38 -3.85
CA LEU A 45 6.72 15.03 -3.75
C LEU A 45 7.59 14.88 -5.00
N LYS A 46 7.31 13.87 -5.84
CA LYS A 46 8.03 13.59 -7.10
C LYS A 46 9.55 13.46 -6.98
N ALA A 47 10.07 13.21 -5.77
CA ALA A 47 11.50 13.05 -5.56
C ALA A 47 11.92 11.60 -5.81
N ASP A 48 13.09 11.42 -6.43
CA ASP A 48 13.61 10.12 -6.84
C ASP A 48 13.66 9.10 -5.70
N GLY A 49 14.00 9.55 -4.48
CA GLY A 49 14.06 8.70 -3.30
C GLY A 49 12.69 8.18 -2.83
N TYR A 50 11.60 8.90 -3.10
CA TYR A 50 10.24 8.43 -2.80
C TYR A 50 9.66 7.58 -3.93
N CYS A 51 10.09 7.81 -5.16
CA CYS A 51 9.65 7.07 -6.34
C CYS A 51 10.51 5.85 -6.66
N CYS A 52 11.65 5.69 -5.98
CA CYS A 52 12.63 4.65 -6.21
C CYS A 52 13.11 4.58 -7.68
N ILE A 53 13.54 5.72 -8.21
CA ILE A 53 14.05 5.85 -9.58
C ILE A 53 15.50 6.36 -9.60
N GLY A 54 16.16 6.27 -10.75
CA GLY A 54 17.55 6.70 -10.92
C GLY A 54 18.49 5.96 -9.96
N ARG A 55 19.23 6.71 -9.13
CA ARG A 55 20.13 6.12 -8.12
C ARG A 55 19.41 5.30 -7.05
N TYR A 56 18.10 5.52 -6.88
CA TYR A 56 17.23 4.78 -5.97
C TYR A 56 16.49 3.61 -6.67
N GLY A 57 16.93 3.21 -7.86
CA GLY A 57 16.26 2.19 -8.69
C GLY A 57 16.38 0.75 -8.20
N SER A 58 16.93 0.49 -7.01
CA SER A 58 17.05 -0.86 -6.44
C SER A 58 16.55 -0.92 -4.99
N PRO A 59 16.17 -2.11 -4.48
CA PRO A 59 15.82 -2.30 -3.08
C PRO A 59 16.95 -1.94 -2.10
N THR A 60 18.20 -2.07 -2.56
CA THR A 60 19.39 -1.74 -1.75
C THR A 60 19.62 -0.24 -1.64
N SER A 61 19.12 0.58 -2.57
CA SER A 61 19.31 2.02 -2.55
C SER A 61 18.05 2.81 -2.18
N CYS A 62 16.84 2.26 -2.37
CA CYS A 62 15.60 2.90 -1.95
C CYS A 62 15.09 2.34 -0.62
N HIS A 63 15.32 3.10 0.44
CA HIS A 63 14.94 2.68 1.80
C HIS A 63 13.52 3.13 2.17
N PRO A 64 12.87 2.43 3.12
CA PRO A 64 11.63 2.88 3.73
C PRO A 64 11.79 4.28 4.34
N THR A 65 10.71 5.06 4.27
CA THR A 65 10.60 6.42 4.83
C THR A 65 9.54 6.47 5.92
N ARG A 66 9.46 7.58 6.67
CA ARG A 66 8.39 7.77 7.66
C ARG A 66 6.98 7.61 7.04
N LEU A 67 6.81 8.07 5.80
CA LEU A 67 5.53 7.96 5.08
C LEU A 67 5.22 6.51 4.70
N SER A 68 6.20 5.75 4.20
CA SER A 68 5.96 4.33 3.89
C SER A 68 5.67 3.52 5.15
N HIS A 69 6.29 3.85 6.29
CA HIS A 69 5.95 3.24 7.58
C HIS A 69 4.53 3.59 8.04
N LEU A 70 4.08 4.83 7.84
CA LEU A 70 2.70 5.23 8.14
C LEU A 70 1.68 4.42 7.32
N PHE A 71 1.85 4.33 6.00
CA PHE A 71 0.93 3.54 5.18
C PHE A 71 0.98 2.04 5.53
N LYS A 72 2.17 1.54 5.92
CA LYS A 72 2.31 0.14 6.36
C LYS A 72 1.61 -0.13 7.69
N SER A 73 1.65 0.80 8.64
CA SER A 73 0.95 0.63 9.92
C SER A 73 -0.56 0.68 9.76
N ILE A 74 -1.05 1.50 8.84
CA ILE A 74 -2.48 1.59 8.50
C ILE A 74 -2.93 0.33 7.75
N CYS A 75 -2.15 -0.14 6.79
CA CYS A 75 -2.46 -1.29 5.94
C CYS A 75 -1.29 -2.28 5.85
N PRO A 76 -1.10 -3.14 6.87
CA PRO A 76 0.08 -4.01 6.99
C PRO A 76 0.15 -5.09 5.90
N ARG A 77 -1.00 -5.42 5.28
CA ARG A 77 -1.11 -6.42 4.22
C ARG A 77 -1.14 -5.80 2.82
N ALA A 78 -0.85 -4.50 2.73
CA ALA A 78 -0.65 -3.79 1.48
C ALA A 78 0.82 -3.36 1.34
N TYR A 79 1.19 -3.03 0.11
CA TYR A 79 2.48 -2.41 -0.20
C TYR A 79 2.42 -0.92 0.12
N SER A 80 3.41 -0.42 0.84
CA SER A 80 3.47 1.01 1.20
C SER A 80 4.43 1.84 0.33
N TYR A 81 5.36 1.21 -0.37
CA TYR A 81 6.27 1.83 -1.34
C TYR A 81 6.77 0.81 -2.36
N ALA A 82 7.56 1.24 -3.35
CA ALA A 82 7.91 0.44 -4.52
C ALA A 82 8.68 -0.85 -4.19
N PHE A 83 9.56 -0.83 -3.19
CA PHE A 83 10.37 -1.98 -2.78
C PHE A 83 10.00 -2.51 -1.39
N ASP A 84 8.73 -2.36 -0.99
CA ASP A 84 8.22 -2.91 0.27
C ASP A 84 8.47 -4.42 0.37
N ASP A 85 8.61 -4.90 1.61
CA ASP A 85 9.11 -6.23 1.93
C ASP A 85 8.33 -7.32 1.15
N PRO A 86 9.00 -8.06 0.24
CA PRO A 86 8.42 -9.16 -0.52
C PRO A 86 7.77 -10.24 0.33
N SER A 87 8.15 -10.38 1.61
CA SER A 87 7.49 -11.33 2.53
C SER A 87 5.99 -10.99 2.75
N SER A 88 5.61 -9.74 2.50
CA SER A 88 4.23 -9.26 2.49
C SER A 88 3.46 -9.75 1.25
N LEU A 89 4.13 -10.09 0.14
CA LEU A 89 3.51 -10.71 -1.03
C LEU A 89 3.26 -12.19 -0.76
N LYS A 90 2.02 -12.51 -0.41
CA LYS A 90 1.56 -13.90 -0.36
C LYS A 90 1.39 -14.41 -1.79
N LYS A 91 2.42 -15.08 -2.32
CA LYS A 91 2.33 -15.81 -3.58
C LYS A 91 1.41 -17.02 -3.36
N CYS A 92 0.32 -17.07 -4.11
CA CYS A 92 -0.69 -18.11 -3.98
C CYS A 92 -1.04 -18.68 -5.36
N ARG A 93 -1.15 -20.01 -5.44
CA ARG A 93 -1.83 -20.67 -6.55
C ARG A 93 -3.28 -20.89 -6.13
N ALA A 94 -4.21 -20.25 -6.83
CA ALA A 94 -5.64 -20.34 -6.57
C ALA A 94 -6.40 -20.45 -7.89
N SER A 95 -7.61 -21.02 -7.86
CA SER A 95 -8.45 -21.14 -9.05
C SER A 95 -9.09 -19.79 -9.43
N ARG A 96 -9.35 -18.93 -8.44
CA ARG A 96 -9.84 -17.56 -8.63
C ARG A 96 -9.49 -16.68 -7.44
N TYR A 97 -9.68 -15.37 -7.61
CA TYR A 97 -9.50 -14.36 -6.57
C TYR A 97 -10.77 -13.53 -6.39
N LEU A 98 -11.07 -13.15 -5.15
CA LEU A 98 -12.14 -12.22 -4.80
C LEU A 98 -11.56 -10.84 -4.47
N ILE A 99 -12.07 -9.81 -5.11
CA ILE A 99 -11.77 -8.40 -4.83
C ILE A 99 -13.01 -7.77 -4.21
N THR A 100 -12.85 -7.23 -3.00
CA THR A 100 -13.92 -6.58 -2.24
C THR A 100 -13.52 -5.15 -1.99
N PHE A 101 -14.39 -4.21 -2.35
CA PHE A 101 -14.24 -2.80 -1.97
C PHE A 101 -14.93 -2.59 -0.62
N CYS A 102 -14.29 -1.81 0.25
CA CYS A 102 -14.74 -1.59 1.63
C CYS A 102 -15.03 -2.92 2.38
N PRO A 103 -14.05 -3.85 2.44
CA PRO A 103 -14.21 -5.08 3.22
C PRO A 103 -14.42 -4.77 4.72
N PRO A 104 -15.09 -5.66 5.47
CA PRO A 104 -15.23 -5.50 6.91
C PRO A 104 -13.86 -5.50 7.60
N LYS A 105 -13.75 -4.76 8.70
CA LYS A 105 -12.55 -4.79 9.54
C LYS A 105 -12.49 -6.15 10.25
N HIS A 106 -11.32 -6.79 10.21
CA HIS A 106 -11.03 -8.03 10.94
C HIS A 106 -10.55 -7.74 12.35
#